data_AF-A0A1I0VSB4-F1
#
_entry.id   AF-A0A1I0VSB4-F1
#
_cell.length_a   1.000
_cell.length_b   1.000
_cell.length_c   1.000
_cell.angle_alpha   90.00
_cell.angle_beta   90.00
_cell.angle_gamma   90.00
#
_symmetry.space_group_name_H-M   'P 1'
#
loop_
_entity.id
_entity.type
_entity.pdbx_description
1 polymer ?
#
loop_
_entity_poly.entity_id
_entity_poly.type
_entity_poly.pdbx_seq_one_letter_code
_entity_poly.pdbx_strand_id
1 'polypeptide(L)'
;MNEKEQIIADWIAAAQKTLANDKGARTALRRVAGTKFAVANGGALAEFYKLPSLPAYLEEPAFETICIMCLWEAREWEKGVPFIQAASKALTAETKENFGKKLKAILDLPIDEDGYFLTKLYRMIKLVKSKGVIIDAAQLMYDLLYWEHEKRFVQRRWVKEFYQNNHDIESEGETHNAD
;
A
#
# COMPACT_ATOMS: atom_id res chain seq x y z
N MET A 1 15.12 -12.32 0.93
CA MET A 1 14.08 -11.84 0.01
C MET A 1 13.73 -12.99 -0.93
N ASN A 2 12.47 -13.36 -1.04
CA ASN A 2 12.06 -14.41 -1.98
C ASN A 2 12.10 -13.87 -3.43
N GLU A 3 12.12 -14.75 -4.42
CA GLU A 3 12.21 -14.37 -5.85
C GLU A 3 11.11 -13.39 -6.28
N LYS A 4 9.87 -13.57 -5.81
CA LYS A 4 8.74 -12.70 -6.13
C LYS A 4 8.88 -11.31 -5.52
N GLU A 5 9.40 -11.20 -4.29
CA GLU A 5 9.70 -9.91 -3.64
C GLU A 5 10.73 -9.13 -4.45
N GLN A 6 11.77 -9.79 -4.97
CA GLN A 6 12.77 -9.16 -5.82
C GLN A 6 12.16 -8.70 -7.15
N ILE A 7 11.36 -9.55 -7.82
CA ILE A 7 10.66 -9.17 -9.06
C ILE A 7 9.76 -7.95 -8.84
N ILE A 8 9.01 -7.91 -7.73
CA ILE A 8 8.15 -6.78 -7.38
C ILE A 8 8.98 -5.51 -7.16
N ALA A 9 10.04 -5.59 -6.37
CA ALA A 9 10.89 -4.44 -6.07
C ALA A 9 11.53 -3.85 -7.34
N ASP A 10 12.10 -4.72 -8.19
CA ASP A 10 12.73 -4.31 -9.44
C ASP A 10 11.72 -3.69 -10.41
N TRP A 11 10.54 -4.31 -10.53
CA TRP A 11 9.48 -3.81 -11.40
C TRP A 11 8.94 -2.45 -10.92
N ILE A 12 8.69 -2.28 -9.61
CA ILE A 12 8.25 -1.01 -9.03
C ILE A 12 9.30 0.08 -9.26
N ALA A 13 10.59 -0.20 -9.05
CA ALA A 13 11.67 0.76 -9.31
C ALA A 13 11.72 1.18 -10.78
N ALA A 14 11.55 0.22 -11.71
CA ALA A 14 11.52 0.51 -13.13
C ALA A 14 10.27 1.32 -13.54
N ALA A 15 9.09 0.98 -12.99
CA ALA A 15 7.85 1.72 -13.21
C ALA A 15 7.94 3.16 -12.67
N GLN A 16 8.53 3.36 -11.49
CA GLN A 16 8.80 4.68 -10.92
C GLN A 16 9.69 5.51 -11.84
N LYS A 17 10.76 4.93 -12.39
CA LYS A 17 11.64 5.61 -13.34
C LYS A 17 10.89 6.07 -14.60
N THR A 18 10.05 5.21 -15.17
CA THR A 18 9.22 5.54 -16.34
C THR A 18 8.23 6.65 -16.02
N LEU A 19 7.54 6.56 -14.88
CA LEU A 19 6.50 7.50 -14.49
C LEU A 19 7.02 8.82 -13.95
N ALA A 20 8.28 8.92 -13.49
CA ALA A 20 8.81 10.10 -12.79
C ALA A 20 8.66 11.40 -13.60
N ASN A 21 8.83 11.31 -14.92
CA ASN A 21 8.79 12.47 -15.82
C ASN A 21 7.46 12.63 -16.57
N ASP A 22 6.52 11.69 -16.44
CA ASP A 22 5.22 11.75 -17.12
C ASP A 22 4.07 12.09 -16.17
N LYS A 23 3.82 13.38 -16.00
CA LYS A 23 2.70 13.88 -15.16
C LYS A 23 1.34 13.49 -15.73
N GLY A 24 1.22 13.33 -17.05
CA GLY A 24 -0.02 12.92 -17.72
C GLY A 24 -0.38 11.49 -17.34
N ALA A 25 0.56 10.57 -17.50
CA ALA A 25 0.42 9.17 -17.13
C ALA A 25 0.07 9.01 -15.65
N ARG A 26 0.83 9.67 -14.76
CA ARG A 26 0.52 9.66 -13.31
C ARG A 26 -0.89 10.17 -13.01
N THR A 27 -1.34 11.20 -13.72
CA THR A 27 -2.69 11.74 -13.53
C THR A 27 -3.77 10.77 -13.97
N ALA A 28 -3.58 10.07 -15.10
CA ALA A 28 -4.52 9.06 -15.60
C ALA A 28 -4.64 7.89 -14.61
N LEU A 29 -3.51 7.35 -14.14
CA LEU A 29 -3.44 6.25 -13.18
C LEU A 29 -4.04 6.64 -11.81
N ARG A 30 -3.70 7.84 -11.30
CA ARG A 30 -4.24 8.35 -10.03
C ARG A 30 -5.76 8.44 -10.01
N ARG A 31 -6.40 8.76 -11.15
CA ARG A 31 -7.86 8.95 -11.23
C ARG A 31 -8.65 7.67 -10.99
N VAL A 32 -8.04 6.52 -11.21
CA VAL A 32 -8.65 5.20 -11.01
C VAL A 32 -8.11 4.51 -9.75
N ALA A 33 -7.40 5.24 -8.87
CA ALA A 33 -6.93 4.67 -7.61
C ALA A 33 -8.11 4.19 -6.75
N GLY A 34 -8.05 2.93 -6.34
CA GLY A 34 -9.11 2.27 -5.58
C GLY A 34 -10.18 1.55 -6.42
N THR A 35 -10.03 1.50 -7.75
CA THR A 35 -10.86 0.66 -8.62
C THR A 35 -10.13 -0.62 -9.01
N LYS A 36 -10.88 -1.69 -9.31
CA LYS A 36 -10.31 -2.94 -9.80
C LYS A 36 -9.73 -2.80 -11.19
N PHE A 37 -8.74 -3.63 -11.49
CA PHE A 37 -8.12 -3.71 -12.82
C PHE A 37 -9.16 -4.01 -13.92
N ALA A 38 -10.07 -4.95 -13.67
CA ALA A 38 -11.09 -5.37 -14.62
C ALA A 38 -12.06 -4.27 -15.10
N VAL A 39 -12.19 -3.18 -14.33
CA VAL A 39 -13.10 -2.05 -14.64
C VAL A 39 -12.37 -0.75 -14.96
N ALA A 40 -11.04 -0.81 -15.12
CA ALA A 40 -10.23 0.34 -15.44
C ALA A 40 -10.59 0.92 -16.81
N ASN A 41 -10.60 2.25 -16.93
CA ASN A 41 -10.82 2.89 -18.22
C ASN A 41 -9.61 2.72 -19.15
N GLY A 42 -9.84 2.84 -20.47
CA GLY A 42 -8.80 2.64 -21.48
C GLY A 42 -7.60 3.58 -21.36
N GLY A 43 -7.79 4.79 -20.80
CA GLY A 43 -6.69 5.72 -20.55
C GLY A 43 -5.72 5.19 -19.52
N ALA A 44 -6.20 4.73 -18.36
CA ALA A 44 -5.35 4.16 -17.32
C ALA A 44 -4.68 2.85 -17.77
N LEU A 45 -5.42 1.99 -18.50
CA LEU A 45 -4.88 0.75 -19.06
C LEU A 45 -3.73 1.03 -20.05
N ALA A 46 -3.90 2.00 -20.95
CA ALA A 46 -2.86 2.36 -21.91
C ALA A 46 -1.58 2.85 -21.21
N GLU A 47 -1.70 3.66 -20.15
CA GLU A 47 -0.53 4.12 -19.40
C GLU A 47 0.13 3.00 -18.59
N PHE A 48 -0.65 2.06 -18.06
CA PHE A 48 -0.12 0.88 -17.37
C PHE A 48 0.67 -0.04 -18.31
N TYR A 49 0.14 -0.34 -19.49
CA TYR A 49 0.82 -1.23 -20.45
C TYR A 49 2.02 -0.58 -21.17
N LYS A 50 2.30 0.72 -20.97
CA LYS A 50 3.58 1.35 -21.35
C LYS A 50 4.70 1.10 -20.34
N LEU A 51 4.37 0.64 -19.14
CA LEU A 51 5.35 0.27 -18.12
C LEU A 51 6.10 -1.01 -18.53
N PRO A 52 7.24 -1.34 -17.89
CA PRO A 52 7.92 -2.60 -18.14
C PRO A 52 6.98 -3.79 -18.04
N SER A 53 7.19 -4.80 -18.88
CA SER A 53 6.36 -6.01 -18.87
C SER A 53 6.49 -6.76 -17.56
N LEU A 54 5.42 -7.47 -17.21
CA LEU A 54 5.33 -8.31 -16.03
C LEU A 54 4.58 -9.60 -16.36
N PRO A 55 4.81 -10.70 -15.61
CA PRO A 55 3.96 -11.87 -15.69
C PRO A 55 2.49 -11.54 -15.43
N ALA A 56 1.57 -12.16 -16.16
CA ALA A 56 0.14 -11.89 -16.09
C ALA A 56 -0.43 -11.97 -14.65
N TYR A 57 0.04 -12.92 -13.84
CA TYR A 57 -0.41 -13.08 -12.45
C TYR A 57 -0.01 -11.92 -11.51
N LEU A 58 0.87 -11.02 -11.97
CA LEU A 58 1.25 -9.81 -11.26
C LEU A 58 0.52 -8.57 -11.77
N GLU A 59 -0.18 -8.62 -12.92
CA GLU A 59 -0.76 -7.44 -13.57
C GLU A 59 -1.75 -6.70 -12.67
N GLU A 60 -2.68 -7.43 -12.08
CA GLU A 60 -3.72 -6.86 -11.24
C GLU A 60 -3.17 -6.19 -9.96
N PRO A 61 -2.38 -6.86 -9.10
CA PRO A 61 -1.79 -6.19 -7.93
C PRO A 61 -0.83 -5.05 -8.31
N ALA A 62 -0.13 -5.16 -9.46
CA ALA A 62 0.72 -4.09 -9.97
C ALA A 62 -0.09 -2.86 -10.38
N PHE A 63 -1.17 -3.03 -11.14
CA PHE A 63 -2.02 -1.95 -11.59
C PHE A 63 -2.63 -1.20 -10.41
N GLU A 64 -3.25 -1.95 -9.49
CA GLU A 64 -3.91 -1.39 -8.31
C GLU A 64 -2.91 -0.60 -7.44
N THR A 65 -1.70 -1.14 -7.28
CA THR A 65 -0.60 -0.48 -6.56
C THR A 65 -0.12 0.78 -7.24
N ILE A 66 0.16 0.77 -8.55
CA ILE A 66 0.66 1.94 -9.27
C ILE A 66 -0.35 3.09 -9.25
N CYS A 67 -1.64 2.78 -9.36
CA CYS A 67 -2.69 3.79 -9.24
C CYS A 67 -2.67 4.45 -7.86
N ILE A 68 -2.50 3.66 -6.79
CA ILE A 68 -2.33 4.17 -5.42
C ILE A 68 -1.02 4.96 -5.26
N MET A 69 0.10 4.47 -5.76
CA MET A 69 1.41 5.15 -5.74
C MET A 69 1.34 6.54 -6.38
N CYS A 70 0.57 6.67 -7.46
CA CYS A 70 0.34 7.94 -8.15
C CYS A 70 -0.50 8.96 -7.35
N LEU A 71 -0.96 8.63 -6.13
CA LEU A 71 -1.54 9.62 -5.21
C LEU A 71 -0.51 10.65 -4.71
N TRP A 72 0.77 10.30 -4.69
CA TRP A 72 1.89 11.16 -4.27
C TRP A 72 2.71 11.67 -5.47
N GLU A 73 3.52 12.69 -5.24
CA GLU A 73 4.44 13.18 -6.27
C GLU A 73 5.62 12.24 -6.45
N ALA A 74 6.15 12.15 -7.67
CA ALA A 74 7.22 11.21 -8.00
C ALA A 74 8.46 11.34 -7.12
N ARG A 75 8.81 12.57 -6.72
CA ARG A 75 9.95 12.88 -5.84
C ARG A 75 9.78 12.39 -4.40
N GLU A 76 8.60 11.90 -4.03
CA GLU A 76 8.28 11.48 -2.67
C GLU A 76 8.31 9.96 -2.50
N TRP A 77 8.30 9.19 -3.61
CA TRP A 77 8.14 7.73 -3.57
C TRP A 77 9.25 7.01 -2.80
N GLU A 78 10.48 7.51 -2.81
CA GLU A 78 11.60 6.97 -2.04
C GLU A 78 11.42 7.04 -0.52
N LYS A 79 10.49 7.88 -0.05
CA LYS A 79 10.15 8.06 1.38
C LYS A 79 9.06 7.10 1.84
N GLY A 80 8.67 6.16 0.98
CA GLY A 80 7.64 5.18 1.25
C GLY A 80 7.97 4.36 2.49
N VAL A 81 6.98 4.17 3.36
CA VAL A 81 7.06 3.21 4.47
C VAL A 81 5.89 2.23 4.37
N PRO A 82 6.00 1.01 4.90
CA PRO A 82 4.91 0.04 4.86
C PRO A 82 3.59 0.61 5.39
N PHE A 83 2.48 0.34 4.70
CA PHE A 83 1.19 1.01 4.92
C PHE A 83 0.73 0.99 6.38
N ILE A 84 0.81 -0.15 7.06
CA ILE A 84 0.33 -0.24 8.42
C ILE A 84 1.27 0.45 9.42
N GLN A 85 2.57 0.40 9.18
CA GLN A 85 3.53 1.17 9.96
C GLN A 85 3.31 2.67 9.79
N ALA A 86 2.99 3.13 8.57
CA ALA A 86 2.60 4.51 8.28
C ALA A 86 1.38 4.92 9.11
N ALA A 87 0.33 4.09 9.13
CA ALA A 87 -0.87 4.34 9.91
C ALA A 87 -0.60 4.34 11.42
N SER A 88 0.19 3.39 11.92
CA SER A 88 0.49 3.27 13.35
C SER A 88 1.22 4.51 13.89
N LYS A 89 2.15 5.06 13.12
CA LYS A 89 2.99 6.21 13.51
C LYS A 89 2.32 7.57 13.28
N ALA A 90 1.51 7.71 12.24
CA ALA A 90 1.01 9.03 11.81
C ALA A 90 -0.36 9.43 12.38
N LEU A 91 -1.09 8.48 12.98
CA LEU A 91 -2.45 8.72 13.47
C LEU A 91 -2.46 9.04 14.97
N THR A 92 -3.30 10.02 15.35
CA THR A 92 -3.61 10.31 16.76
C THR A 92 -4.31 9.13 17.42
N ALA A 93 -4.30 9.05 18.75
CA ALA A 93 -4.96 7.97 19.50
C ALA A 93 -6.43 7.75 19.06
N GLU A 94 -7.21 8.83 18.98
CA GLU A 94 -8.61 8.79 18.51
C GLU A 94 -8.73 8.25 17.08
N THR A 95 -7.89 8.74 16.17
CA THR A 95 -7.94 8.31 14.76
C THR A 95 -7.46 6.86 14.62
N LYS A 96 -6.52 6.43 15.46
CA LYS A 96 -5.96 5.08 15.50
C LYS A 96 -7.01 4.07 15.99
N GLU A 97 -7.85 4.42 16.96
CA GLU A 97 -8.96 3.56 17.37
C GLU A 97 -9.93 3.31 16.20
N ASN A 98 -10.35 4.37 15.51
CA ASN A 98 -11.24 4.28 14.36
C ASN A 98 -10.58 3.56 13.17
N PHE A 99 -9.27 3.74 12.97
CA PHE A 99 -8.50 2.99 11.98
C PHE A 99 -8.46 1.51 12.35
N GLY A 100 -8.27 1.16 13.63
CA GLY A 100 -8.29 -0.21 14.12
C GLY A 100 -9.62 -0.94 13.82
N LYS A 101 -10.76 -0.24 13.96
CA LYS A 101 -12.07 -0.78 13.56
C LYS A 101 -12.13 -1.08 12.06
N LYS A 102 -11.61 -0.17 11.22
CA LYS A 102 -11.53 -0.36 9.76
C LYS A 102 -10.55 -1.46 9.36
N LEU A 103 -9.42 -1.57 10.07
CA LEU A 103 -8.43 -2.61 9.88
C LEU A 103 -9.03 -3.99 10.18
N LYS A 104 -9.71 -4.17 11.33
CA LYS A 104 -10.42 -5.42 11.62
C LYS A 104 -11.38 -5.80 10.48
N ALA A 105 -12.19 -4.84 10.02
CA ALA A 105 -13.14 -5.08 8.96
C ALA A 105 -12.49 -5.47 7.62
N ILE A 106 -11.30 -4.92 7.28
CA ILE A 106 -10.66 -5.25 6.00
C ILE A 106 -9.96 -6.60 6.02
N LEU A 107 -9.42 -7.03 7.17
CA LEU A 107 -8.68 -8.29 7.31
C LEU A 107 -9.54 -9.52 6.97
N ASP A 108 -10.86 -9.43 7.12
CA ASP A 108 -11.80 -10.52 6.86
C ASP A 108 -12.37 -10.52 5.43
N LEU A 109 -12.00 -9.54 4.60
CA LEU A 109 -12.49 -9.42 3.23
C LEU A 109 -11.58 -10.15 2.24
N PRO A 110 -12.14 -10.91 1.28
CA PRO A 110 -11.39 -11.37 0.11
C PRO A 110 -11.10 -10.20 -0.83
N ILE A 111 -10.19 -10.39 -1.79
CA ILE A 111 -10.09 -9.48 -2.94
C ILE A 111 -11.26 -9.82 -3.86
N ASP A 112 -12.32 -9.03 -3.80
CA ASP A 112 -13.54 -9.25 -4.57
C ASP A 112 -13.50 -8.60 -5.96
N GLU A 113 -14.25 -9.17 -6.91
CA GLU A 113 -14.40 -8.65 -8.27
C GLU A 113 -15.11 -7.29 -8.31
N ASP A 114 -16.00 -7.03 -7.35
CA ASP A 114 -16.78 -5.78 -7.25
C ASP A 114 -15.96 -4.60 -6.70
N GLY A 115 -14.71 -4.84 -6.27
CA GLY A 115 -13.78 -3.81 -5.79
C GLY A 115 -14.10 -3.23 -4.41
N TYR A 116 -14.92 -3.90 -3.61
CA TYR A 116 -15.27 -3.48 -2.25
C TYR A 116 -14.05 -3.45 -1.33
N PHE A 117 -13.21 -4.48 -1.37
CA PHE A 117 -11.94 -4.55 -0.66
C PHE A 117 -11.04 -3.37 -1.01
N LEU A 118 -10.79 -3.14 -2.30
CA LEU A 118 -9.95 -2.03 -2.74
C LEU A 118 -10.52 -0.67 -2.37
N THR A 119 -11.84 -0.50 -2.47
CA THR A 119 -12.50 0.74 -2.06
C THR A 119 -12.24 1.05 -0.59
N LYS A 120 -12.29 0.03 0.29
CA LYS A 120 -11.94 0.21 1.71
C LYS A 120 -10.46 0.48 1.92
N LEU A 121 -9.59 -0.28 1.27
CA LEU A 121 -8.14 -0.11 1.34
C LEU A 121 -7.76 1.32 0.93
N TYR A 122 -8.26 1.78 -0.22
CA TYR A 122 -8.05 3.12 -0.74
C TYR A 122 -8.49 4.21 0.24
N ARG A 123 -9.66 4.06 0.89
CA ARG A 123 -10.13 5.02 1.90
C ARG A 123 -9.20 5.07 3.12
N MET A 124 -8.67 3.93 3.56
CA MET A 124 -7.70 3.88 4.65
C MET A 124 -6.36 4.50 4.25
N ILE A 125 -5.90 4.26 3.01
CA ILE A 125 -4.69 4.86 2.44
C ILE A 125 -4.83 6.38 2.31
N LYS A 126 -5.99 6.88 1.86
CA LYS A 126 -6.25 8.33 1.81
C LYS A 126 -6.16 9.00 3.18
N LEU A 127 -6.58 8.31 4.24
CA LEU A 127 -6.45 8.82 5.60
C LEU A 127 -4.97 8.94 5.99
N VAL A 128 -4.15 7.93 5.73
CA VAL A 128 -2.70 7.99 5.95
C VAL A 128 -2.05 9.10 5.11
N LYS A 129 -2.40 9.19 3.83
CA LYS A 129 -1.95 10.26 2.93
C LYS A 129 -2.27 11.65 3.47
N SER A 130 -3.44 11.84 4.08
CA SER A 130 -3.83 13.13 4.67
C SER A 130 -2.91 13.59 5.80
N LYS A 131 -2.11 12.68 6.36
CA LYS A 131 -1.08 12.95 7.37
C LYS A 131 0.32 13.16 6.78
N GLY A 132 0.44 13.24 5.46
CA GLY A 132 1.69 13.51 4.77
C GLY A 132 2.64 12.32 4.67
N VAL A 133 2.18 11.10 4.97
CA VAL A 133 3.01 9.89 4.87
C VAL A 133 2.83 9.21 3.51
N ILE A 134 3.94 8.74 2.95
CA ILE A 134 4.05 8.05 1.68
C ILE A 134 4.05 6.55 1.96
N ILE A 135 3.31 5.79 1.16
CA ILE A 135 3.26 4.33 1.29
C ILE A 135 4.30 3.70 0.36
N ASP A 136 5.03 2.72 0.87
CA ASP A 136 5.89 1.84 0.09
C ASP A 136 5.05 0.99 -0.89
N ALA A 137 5.22 1.28 -2.19
CA ALA A 137 4.50 0.62 -3.26
C ALA A 137 4.92 -0.85 -3.45
N ALA A 138 6.21 -1.19 -3.30
CA ALA A 138 6.67 -2.57 -3.44
C ALA A 138 6.09 -3.43 -2.32
N GLN A 139 6.10 -2.92 -1.09
CA GLN A 139 5.50 -3.63 0.02
C GLN A 139 3.98 -3.77 -0.12
N LEU A 140 3.29 -2.75 -0.62
CA LEU A 140 1.85 -2.79 -0.86
C LEU A 140 1.49 -3.82 -1.95
N MET A 141 2.22 -3.85 -3.06
CA MET A 141 2.00 -4.82 -4.13
C MET A 141 2.18 -6.25 -3.63
N TYR A 142 3.22 -6.48 -2.81
CA TYR A 142 3.42 -7.76 -2.17
C TYR A 142 2.25 -8.17 -1.27
N ASP A 143 1.72 -7.23 -0.49
CA ASP A 143 0.57 -7.49 0.38
C ASP A 143 -0.70 -7.83 -0.40
N LEU A 144 -0.94 -7.15 -1.53
CA LEU A 144 -2.06 -7.46 -2.41
C LEU A 144 -1.92 -8.84 -3.06
N LEU A 145 -0.73 -9.14 -3.60
CA LEU A 145 -0.44 -10.43 -4.23
C LEU A 145 -0.67 -11.61 -3.28
N TYR A 146 -0.31 -11.44 -2.01
CA TYR A 146 -0.40 -12.50 -1.00
C TYR A 146 -1.57 -12.37 -0.04
N TRP A 147 -2.52 -11.47 -0.33
CA TRP A 147 -3.65 -11.22 0.54
C TRP A 147 -4.44 -12.51 0.81
N GLU A 148 -4.67 -13.33 -0.22
CA GLU A 148 -5.47 -14.55 -0.10
C GLU A 148 -4.64 -15.81 0.22
N HIS A 149 -3.37 -15.64 0.58
CA HIS A 149 -2.53 -16.79 0.91
C HIS A 149 -3.09 -17.54 2.13
N GLU A 150 -3.18 -18.88 2.07
CA GLU A 150 -3.78 -19.74 3.10
C GLU A 150 -3.25 -19.48 4.51
N LYS A 151 -1.94 -19.28 4.61
CA LYS A 151 -1.27 -18.94 5.87
C LYS A 151 -1.62 -17.55 6.41
N ARG A 152 -2.41 -16.70 5.75
CA ARG A 152 -2.83 -15.35 6.20
C ARG A 152 -1.70 -14.50 6.81
N PHE A 153 -0.51 -14.59 6.26
CA PHE A 153 0.68 -13.98 6.88
C PHE A 153 0.70 -12.46 6.71
N VAL A 154 0.12 -11.93 5.62
CA VAL A 154 -0.06 -10.49 5.40
C VAL A 154 -0.97 -9.91 6.48
N GLN A 155 -2.14 -10.50 6.70
CA GLN A 155 -3.10 -10.07 7.72
C GLN A 155 -2.48 -10.11 9.12
N ARG A 156 -1.78 -11.20 9.47
CA ARG A 156 -1.08 -11.29 10.75
C ARG A 156 -0.02 -10.19 10.89
N ARG A 157 0.77 -9.94 9.85
CA ARG A 157 1.79 -8.88 9.87
C ARG A 157 1.17 -7.51 10.07
N TRP A 158 0.09 -7.20 9.34
CA TRP A 158 -0.67 -5.96 9.51
C TRP A 158 -1.18 -5.79 10.94
N VAL A 159 -1.75 -6.83 11.56
CA VAL A 159 -2.19 -6.75 12.97
C VAL A 159 -1.02 -6.48 13.91
N LYS A 160 0.11 -7.20 13.74
CA LYS A 160 1.30 -7.01 14.57
C LYS A 160 1.88 -5.60 14.44
N GLU A 161 2.07 -5.12 13.21
CA GLU A 161 2.61 -3.78 12.96
C GLU A 161 1.71 -2.67 13.53
N PHE A 162 0.39 -2.88 13.55
CA PHE A 162 -0.54 -1.88 14.07
C PHE A 162 -0.59 -1.84 15.60
N TYR A 163 -0.64 -3.02 16.25
CA TYR A 163 -0.88 -3.13 17.69
C TYR A 163 0.39 -3.35 18.51
N GLN A 164 1.39 -4.07 18.00
CA GLN A 164 2.55 -4.53 18.77
C GLN A 164 3.76 -3.58 18.63
N ASN A 165 3.94 -2.92 17.49
CA ASN A 165 5.04 -1.94 17.31
C ASN A 165 4.85 -0.64 18.12
N ASN A 166 3.87 -0.58 19.04
CA ASN A 166 3.71 0.51 20.02
C ASN A 166 4.29 0.14 21.39
N HIS A 167 4.53 -1.14 21.68
CA HIS A 167 5.03 -1.56 22.99
C HIS A 167 6.54 -1.32 23.15
N ASP A 168 7.30 -1.27 22.05
CA ASP A 168 8.75 -1.06 22.10
C ASP A 168 9.15 0.40 22.41
N ILE A 169 8.20 1.35 22.31
CA ILE A 169 8.45 2.78 22.60
C ILE A 169 8.21 3.10 24.08
N GLU A 170 7.37 2.32 24.78
CA GLU A 170 7.14 2.49 26.22
C GLU A 170 8.22 1.80 27.07
N SER A 171 8.87 0.76 26.57
CA SER A 171 9.92 0.03 27.31
C SER A 171 11.29 0.71 27.36
N GLU A 172 11.60 1.66 26.47
CA GLU A 172 12.88 2.41 26.49
C GLU A 172 12.83 3.68 27.37
N GLY A 173 11.65 4.07 27.87
CA GLY A 173 11.46 5.26 28.69
C GLY A 173 11.52 5.05 30.20
N GLU A 174 11.48 3.80 30.70
CA GLU A 174 11.42 3.50 32.15
C GLU A 174 12.76 3.11 32.79
N THR A 175 13.84 3.01 32.03
CA THR A 175 15.18 2.73 32.57
C THR A 175 16.13 3.90 32.37
N HIS A 176 15.87 5.04 33.04
CA HIS A 176 16.90 6.04 33.43
C HIS A 176 16.26 7.05 34.41
N ASN A 177 15.95 6.59 35.62
CA ASN A 177 15.87 7.40 36.85
C ASN A 177 15.72 6.46 38.04
N ALA A 178 16.81 5.74 38.34
CA ALA A 178 17.06 5.21 39.67
C ALA A 178 18.59 5.23 39.85
N ASP A 179 19.00 5.95 40.89
CA ASP A 179 20.33 6.17 41.46
C ASP A 179 21.28 7.18 40.79
#